data_AF-A0A9P7BIC2-F1
#
_entry.id   AF-A0A9P7BIC2-F1
#
_cell.length_a   1.000
_cell.length_b   1.000
_cell.length_c   1.000
_cell.angle_alpha   90.00
_cell.angle_beta   90.00
_cell.angle_gamma   90.00
#
_symmetry.space_group_name_H-M   'P 1'
#
loop_
_entity.id
_entity.type
_entity.pdbx_description
1 polymer ?
#
loop_
_entity_poly.entity_id
_entity_poly.type
_entity_poly.pdbx_seq_one_letter_code
_entity_poly.pdbx_strand_id
1 'polypeptide(L)' 'MNTWEDAAVIKQVNQIGKTRIVLAGLWTSVCIVGPALSALDQGFEVYVITDACGDVRPADHRAAVSAGNAARLGAHGHL' A
#
# COMPACT_ATOMS: atom_id res chain seq x y z
N MET A 1 0.11 8.21 9.36
CA MET A 1 1.27 7.37 9.70
C MET A 1 1.73 6.74 8.40
N ASN A 2 2.95 7.05 7.97
CA ASN A 2 3.48 6.57 6.71
C ASN A 2 4.83 5.90 6.96
N THR A 3 4.90 4.58 6.79
CA THR A 3 6.14 3.81 6.90
C THR A 3 7.23 4.31 5.94
N TRP A 4 6.86 5.00 4.87
CA TRP A 4 7.78 5.62 3.93
C TRP A 4 8.41 6.93 4.42
N GLU A 5 8.13 7.35 5.65
CA GLU A 5 8.84 8.44 6.33
C GLU A 5 10.00 7.92 7.20
N ASP A 6 10.09 6.61 7.42
CA ASP A 6 11.17 5.98 8.18
C ASP A 6 12.32 5.59 7.24
N ALA A 7 13.45 6.30 7.37
CA ALA A 7 14.65 6.06 6.58
C ALA A 7 15.23 4.64 6.75
N ALA A 8 15.06 4.01 7.93
CA ALA A 8 15.50 2.64 8.14
C ALA A 8 14.67 1.65 7.32
N VAL A 9 13.36 1.87 7.21
CA VAL A 9 12.47 1.03 6.41
C VAL A 9 12.78 1.19 4.92
N ILE A 10 12.87 2.42 4.42
CA ILE A 10 13.20 2.68 3.00
C ILE A 10 14.53 2.02 2.63
N LYS A 11 15.55 2.14 3.50
CA LYS A 11 16.85 1.50 3.30
C LYS A 11 16.72 -0.01 3.19
N GLN A 12 16.02 -0.65 4.12
CA GLN A 12 15.84 -2.11 4.11
C GLN A 12 15.07 -2.56 2.87
N VAL A 13 13.98 -1.89 2.51
CA VAL A 13 13.18 -2.24 1.32
C VAL A 13 14.02 -2.12 0.03
N ASN A 14 14.80 -1.04 -0.12
CA ASN A 14 15.69 -0.88 -1.27
C ASN A 14 16.78 -1.95 -1.33
N GLN A 15 17.31 -2.38 -0.18
CA GLN A 15 18.33 -3.44 -0.10
C GLN A 15 17.82 -4.81 -0.57
N ILE A 16 16.51 -5.09 -0.45
CA ILE A 16 15.91 -6.34 -0.90
C ILE A 16 15.99 -6.48 -2.44
N GLY A 17 16.13 -5.36 -3.17
CA GLY A 17 16.38 -5.39 -4.62
C GLY A 17 15.20 -5.91 -5.45
N LYS A 18 13.97 -5.79 -4.94
CA LYS A 18 12.74 -6.13 -5.66
C LYS A 18 12.08 -4.87 -6.16
N THR A 19 11.47 -4.93 -7.33
CA THR A 19 10.77 -3.80 -7.96
C THR A 19 9.28 -3.75 -7.61
N ARG A 20 8.76 -4.81 -6.98
CA ARG A 20 7.35 -4.96 -6.62
C ARG A 20 7.16 -4.95 -5.12
N ILE A 21 6.12 -4.27 -4.67
CA ILE A 21 5.70 -4.21 -3.28
C ILE A 21 4.24 -4.65 -3.19
N VAL A 22 3.96 -5.51 -2.22
CA VAL A 22 2.60 -5.93 -1.87
C VAL A 22 2.30 -5.42 -0.46
N LEU A 23 1.21 -4.68 -0.29
CA LEU A 23 0.79 -4.09 0.96
C LEU A 23 -0.54 -4.67 1.43
N ALA A 24 -0.64 -4.91 2.74
CA ALA A 24 -1.86 -5.30 3.43
C ALA A 24 -1.79 -4.79 4.88
N GLY A 25 -2.94 -4.57 5.53
CA GLY A 25 -2.98 -4.18 6.95
C GLY A 25 -4.01 -3.11 7.30
N LEU A 26 -3.82 -2.50 8.47
CA LEU A 26 -4.75 -1.58 9.11
C LEU A 26 -4.06 -0.30 9.59
N TRP A 27 -4.66 0.89 9.50
CA TRP A 27 -5.92 1.21 8.81
C TRP A 27 -5.70 1.53 7.33
N THR A 28 -6.68 1.20 6.50
CA THR A 28 -6.58 1.36 5.03
C THR A 28 -6.35 2.82 4.66
N SER A 29 -7.13 3.74 5.23
CA SER A 29 -7.05 5.18 4.94
C SER A 29 -5.75 5.85 5.37
N VAL A 30 -4.99 5.22 6.29
CA VAL A 30 -3.80 5.84 6.89
C VAL A 30 -2.55 5.04 6.56
N CYS A 31 -2.46 3.82 7.10
CA CYS A 31 -1.25 3.01 7.10
C CYS A 31 -1.01 2.28 5.78
N ILE A 32 -2.02 2.21 4.89
CA ILE A 32 -1.89 1.53 3.59
C ILE A 32 -1.79 2.55 2.47
N VAL A 33 -2.71 3.52 2.39
CA VAL A 33 -2.69 4.55 1.34
C VAL A 33 -1.40 5.36 1.35
N GLY A 34 -0.94 5.83 2.52
CA GLY A 34 0.28 6.64 2.62
C GLY A 34 1.52 5.94 2.04
N PRO A 35 1.91 4.77 2.57
CA PRO A 35 3.06 4.02 2.05
C PRO A 35 2.90 3.58 0.60
N ALA A 36 1.68 3.24 0.16
CA ALA A 36 1.43 2.85 -1.23
C ALA A 36 1.75 4.00 -2.19
N LEU A 37 1.26 5.20 -1.91
CA LEU A 37 1.53 6.38 -2.74
C LEU A 37 3.02 6.74 -2.74
N SER A 38 3.67 6.75 -1.57
CA SER A 38 5.09 7.07 -1.49
C SER A 38 5.98 6.03 -2.20
N ALA A 39 5.64 4.75 -2.12
CA ALA A 39 6.35 3.71 -2.85
C ALA A 39 6.15 3.82 -4.37
N LEU A 40 4.95 4.16 -4.84
CA LEU A 40 4.70 4.46 -6.25
C LEU A 40 5.53 5.66 -6.72
N ASP A 41 5.59 6.74 -5.95
CA ASP A 41 6.37 7.93 -6.27
C ASP A 41 7.87 7.62 -6.36
N GLN A 42 8.36 6.67 -5.55
CA GLN A 42 9.73 6.17 -5.64
C GLN A 42 9.96 5.23 -6.85
N GLY A 43 8.89 4.82 -7.55
CA GLY A 43 8.96 4.02 -8.76
C GLY A 43 8.76 2.51 -8.56
N PHE A 44 8.28 2.07 -7.40
CA PHE A 44 7.89 0.68 -7.20
C PHE A 44 6.57 0.35 -7.91
N GLU A 45 6.44 -0.91 -8.31
CA GLU A 45 5.16 -1.48 -8.71
C GLU A 45 4.41 -1.93 -7.44
N VAL A 46 3.36 -1.22 -7.06
CA VAL A 46 2.65 -1.42 -5.79
C VAL A 46 1.31 -2.12 -6.00
N TYR A 47 1.07 -3.17 -5.22
CA TYR A 47 -0.19 -3.91 -5.14
C TYR A 47 -0.74 -3.84 -3.71
N VAL A 48 -2.05 -3.64 -3.57
CA VAL A 48 -2.73 -3.63 -2.27
C VAL A 48 -3.74 -4.78 -2.22
N ILE A 49 -3.61 -5.64 -1.20
CA ILE A 49 -4.51 -6.78 -0.99
C ILE A 49 -5.71 -6.30 -0.16
N THR A 50 -6.73 -5.79 -0.86
CA THR A 50 -7.84 -5.04 -0.24
C THR A 50 -8.68 -5.85 0.74
N ASP A 51 -8.85 -7.16 0.51
CA ASP A 51 -9.55 -8.09 1.40
C ASP A 51 -8.74 -8.47 2.64
N ALA A 52 -7.43 -8.20 2.64
CA ALA A 52 -6.55 -8.24 3.81
C ALA A 52 -6.34 -6.85 4.45
N CYS A 53 -7.14 -5.86 4.07
CA CYS A 53 -7.12 -4.52 4.63
C CYS A 53 -8.46 -4.17 5.29
N GLY A 54 -8.45 -3.14 6.13
CA GLY A 54 -9.65 -2.67 6.82
C GLY A 54 -9.48 -1.28 7.41
N ASP A 55 -10.59 -0.67 7.79
CA ASP A 55 -10.63 0.62 8.47
C ASP A 55 -11.62 0.56 9.64
N VAL A 56 -11.69 1.62 10.44
CA VAL A 56 -12.62 1.72 11.57
C VAL A 56 -14.06 1.57 11.11
N ARG A 57 -14.41 2.12 9.93
CA ARG A 57 -15.72 1.94 9.30
C ARG A 57 -15.56 1.39 7.89
N PRO A 58 -16.49 0.53 7.42
CA PRO A 58 -16.47 0.03 6.05
C PRO A 58 -16.53 1.13 4.98
N ALA A 59 -17.18 2.27 5.27
CA ALA A 59 -17.23 3.40 4.36
C ALA A 59 -15.85 4.04 4.17
N ASP A 60 -15.07 4.17 5.25
CA ASP A 60 -13.73 4.76 5.24
C ASP A 60 -12.76 3.84 4.48
N HIS A 61 -12.85 2.51 4.69
CA HIS A 61 -12.10 1.52 3.90
C HIS A 61 -12.42 1.65 2.40
N ARG A 62 -13.71 1.67 2.01
CA ARG A 62 -14.10 1.78 0.59
C ARG A 62 -13.66 3.11 -0.03
N ALA A 63 -13.77 4.21 0.70
CA ALA A 63 -13.30 5.51 0.25
C ALA A 63 -11.79 5.51 0.05
N ALA A 64 -11.03 4.92 0.99
CA ALA A 64 -9.57 4.79 0.90
C ALA A 64 -9.12 3.91 -0.27
N VAL A 65 -9.75 2.75 -0.48
CA VAL A 65 -9.49 1.90 -1.65
C VAL A 65 -9.79 2.67 -2.95
N SER A 66 -10.90 3.40 -2.99
CA SER A 66 -11.29 4.19 -4.16
C SER A 66 -10.36 5.39 -4.42
N ALA A 67 -9.82 6.00 -3.37
CA ALA A 67 -8.85 7.09 -3.47
C ALA A 67 -7.44 6.58 -3.83
N GLY A 68 -7.08 5.38 -3.36
CA GLY A 68 -5.83 4.68 -3.65
C GLY A 68 -5.75 4.07 -5.05
N ASN A 69 -6.75 4.29 -5.90
CA ASN A 69 -6.94 3.71 -7.25
C ASN A 69 -5.82 4.00 -8.28
N ALA A 70 -4.69 4.59 -7.91
CA ALA A 70 -3.52 4.73 -8.78
C ALA A 70 -2.42 3.68 -8.51
N ALA A 71 -2.45 2.95 -7.38
CA ALA A 71 -1.59 1.79 -7.14
C ALA A 71 -2.15 0.59 -7.90
N ARG A 72 -1.83 0.52 -9.20
CA ARG A 72 -2.17 -0.54 -10.17
C ARG A 72 -2.80 -1.77 -9.51
N LEU A 73 -4.14 -1.73 -9.40
CA LEU A 73 -4.93 -2.82 -8.87
C LEU A 73 -4.84 -4.02 -9.80
N GLY A 74 -3.80 -4.83 -9.63
CA GLY A 74 -3.86 -6.25 -9.96
C GLY A 74 -4.66 -6.95 -8.88
N ALA A 75 -5.98 -6.92 -8.99
CA ALA A 75 -6.84 -7.88 -8.33
C ALA A 75 -6.62 -9.26 -8.96
N HIS A 76 -5.42 -9.85 -8.80
CA HIS A 76 -5.17 -11.24 -9.16
C HIS A 76 -5.55 -12.13 -7.98
N GLY A 77 -6.86 -12.23 -7.75
CA GLY A 77 -7.48 -13.21 -6.85
C GLY A 77 -7.55 -14.63 -7.43
N HIS A 78 -6.67 -14.98 -8.37
CA HIS A 78 -6.46 -16.34 -8.87
C HIS A 78 -4.99 -16.52 -9.28
N LEU A 79 -4.19 -16.98 -8.32
CA LEU A 79 -3.03 -17.85 -8.57
C LEU A 79 -3.31 -19.18 -7.87
#